data_AF-A0A9Q0RTY0-F1
#
_entry.id   AF-A0A9Q0RTY0-F1
#
_cell.length_a   1.000
_cell.length_b   1.000
_cell.length_c   1.000
_cell.angle_alpha   90.00
_cell.angle_beta   90.00
_cell.angle_gamma   90.00
#
_symmetry.space_group_name_H-M   'P 1'
#
loop_
_entity.id
_entity.type
_entity.pdbx_description
1 polymer ?
#
loop_
_entity_poly.entity_id
_entity_poly.type
_entity_poly.pdbx_seq_one_letter_code
_entity_poly.pdbx_strand_id
1 'polypeptide(L)'
;EEKDKTSGIHTFSDSDSKDSMSNSGVNGKKKKIKQTNKMLRFGTNVDLSDERKWRLQLNELTKLPVFTRVVSAANMLSHVGHVILGMNTVQLYMKVPGSRTPGHQENNNFCSININIGPGDCEWFAVPDAYWGGIQQLCEKNNIDYLHGSWWPVMEDLYNANIPVYRFIQRPGDLVWVNAGCVHWVYSRGNINILQFVVLFKLNVGTTGWCNNIAWNVGPLTARQYSLAIERYEWNKLQHFKSIVPMVHLSWNLARNIKVSDSKLFELIKNCLLQTLRHVIATLEYVKLKNVEVRFHGRGKNEASHYCGQCELEVFNILFIREQEKRHVVHCMGCARKQTPSLSGFVCLEEYRLSELMQVYDAFVLHHPPPS
;
A
#
# COMPACT_ATOMS: atom_id res chain seq x y z
N GLU A 1 -39.48 10.12 3.54
CA GLU A 1 -38.49 10.02 4.62
C GLU A 1 -37.73 8.71 4.44
N GLU A 2 -36.62 8.74 3.73
CA GLU A 2 -35.77 7.56 3.59
C GLU A 2 -34.41 8.03 3.08
N LYS A 3 -33.41 8.09 3.98
CA LYS A 3 -31.99 8.16 3.62
C LYS A 3 -31.14 7.58 4.74
N ASP A 4 -30.07 6.93 4.28
CA ASP A 4 -28.87 6.49 4.98
C ASP A 4 -28.93 5.23 5.85
N LYS A 5 -28.68 4.09 5.18
CA LYS A 5 -27.87 3.01 5.75
C LYS A 5 -26.64 2.81 4.88
N THR A 6 -25.58 3.50 5.22
CA THR A 6 -24.25 3.32 4.66
C THR A 6 -23.73 1.94 5.03
N SER A 7 -23.24 1.26 4.00
CA SER A 7 -22.66 -0.06 3.94
C SER A 7 -21.35 -0.18 4.75
N GLY A 8 -21.26 -1.27 5.52
CA GLY A 8 -20.07 -2.10 5.74
C GLY A 8 -18.75 -1.41 6.05
N ILE A 9 -18.48 -1.19 7.34
CA ILE A 9 -17.11 -1.03 7.85
C ILE A 9 -16.41 -2.38 7.65
N HIS A 10 -15.60 -2.50 6.61
CA HIS A 10 -14.67 -3.61 6.43
C HIS A 10 -13.43 -3.33 7.29
N THR A 11 -13.26 -4.12 8.34
CA THR A 11 -12.02 -4.19 9.13
C THR A 11 -10.88 -4.67 8.22
N PHE A 12 -9.85 -3.84 8.11
CA PHE A 12 -8.60 -4.17 7.43
C PHE A 12 -7.95 -5.37 8.12
N SER A 13 -7.62 -6.40 7.35
CA SER A 13 -6.90 -7.58 7.81
C SER A 13 -5.43 -7.22 7.96
N ASP A 14 -5.07 -6.62 9.09
CA ASP A 14 -3.69 -6.63 9.58
C ASP A 14 -3.45 -7.98 10.27
N SER A 15 -2.32 -8.63 9.96
CA SER A 15 -1.91 -9.90 10.54
C SER A 15 -1.73 -9.81 12.05
N ASP A 16 -2.82 -10.06 12.78
CA ASP A 16 -2.82 -10.25 14.24
C ASP A 16 -2.05 -11.52 14.58
N SER A 17 -0.89 -11.34 15.23
CA SER A 17 -0.03 -12.42 15.71
C SER A 17 -0.72 -13.19 16.84
N LYS A 18 -1.19 -14.42 16.57
CA LYS A 18 -1.54 -15.39 17.62
C LYS A 18 -0.39 -16.39 17.78
N ASP A 19 0.47 -16.11 18.74
CA ASP A 19 1.55 -17.02 19.13
C ASP A 19 0.99 -18.34 19.69
N SER A 20 1.33 -19.45 19.04
CA SER A 20 1.04 -20.81 19.51
C SER A 20 2.24 -21.32 20.32
N MET A 21 2.09 -21.43 21.64
CA MET A 21 3.15 -21.92 22.53
C MET A 21 3.04 -23.44 22.70
N SER A 22 3.93 -24.20 22.05
CA SER A 22 4.17 -25.62 22.35
C SER A 22 5.15 -25.75 23.52
N ASN A 23 4.72 -26.42 24.59
CA ASN A 23 5.46 -26.55 25.84
C ASN A 23 6.23 -27.88 25.88
N SER A 24 7.56 -27.83 25.89
CA SER A 24 8.42 -28.99 26.13
C SER A 24 9.35 -28.67 27.31
N GLY A 25 9.11 -29.33 28.45
CA GLY A 25 9.85 -29.09 29.68
C GLY A 25 11.19 -29.84 29.73
N VAL A 26 12.24 -29.15 30.20
CA VAL A 26 13.42 -29.78 30.83
C VAL A 26 13.95 -28.88 31.94
N ASN A 27 14.17 -29.48 33.11
CA ASN A 27 14.65 -28.89 34.35
C ASN A 27 16.13 -28.45 34.26
N GLY A 28 16.43 -27.23 34.74
CA GLY A 28 17.79 -26.77 34.99
C GLY A 28 17.80 -25.45 35.79
N LYS A 29 18.15 -25.53 37.08
CA LYS A 29 18.29 -24.38 37.99
C LYS A 29 19.47 -23.49 37.59
N LYS A 30 19.21 -22.49 36.75
CA LYS A 30 20.00 -21.24 36.69
C LYS A 30 19.06 -20.10 37.09
N LYS A 31 19.51 -19.18 37.96
CA LYS A 31 18.79 -17.94 38.30
C LYS A 31 18.55 -17.14 37.01
N LYS A 32 17.47 -17.45 36.29
CA LYS A 32 16.95 -16.60 35.22
C LYS A 32 16.50 -15.32 35.89
N ILE A 33 17.21 -14.23 35.65
CA ILE A 33 16.62 -12.89 35.72
C ILE A 33 15.39 -13.01 34.83
N LYS A 34 14.20 -13.08 35.43
CA LYS A 34 12.94 -12.97 34.72
C LYS A 34 12.93 -11.55 34.17
N GLN A 35 13.50 -11.36 32.97
CA GLN A 35 13.09 -10.28 32.11
C GLN A 35 11.60 -10.51 31.90
N THR A 36 10.79 -9.80 32.67
CA THR A 36 9.36 -9.79 32.49
C THR A 36 9.15 -9.24 31.09
N ASN A 37 8.72 -10.10 30.16
CA ASN A 37 8.31 -9.66 28.84
C ASN A 37 7.13 -8.70 29.04
N LYS A 38 7.44 -7.41 29.11
CA LYS A 38 6.45 -6.36 29.32
C LYS A 38 5.66 -6.24 28.03
N MET A 39 4.42 -6.72 28.05
CA MET A 39 3.49 -6.49 26.96
C MET A 39 3.34 -4.97 26.75
N LEU A 40 3.52 -4.54 25.51
CA LEU A 40 3.31 -3.17 25.08
C LEU A 40 2.09 -3.10 24.16
N ARG A 41 1.49 -1.92 24.06
CA ARG A 41 0.39 -1.65 23.11
C ARG A 41 0.84 -0.53 22.19
N PHE A 42 0.58 -0.70 20.91
CA PHE A 42 0.92 0.26 19.86
C PHE A 42 -0.37 0.65 19.14
N GLY A 43 -0.75 1.93 19.20
CA GLY A 43 -1.87 2.46 18.41
C GLY A 43 -1.39 2.72 16.99
N THR A 44 -1.74 1.84 16.06
CA THR A 44 -1.29 1.90 14.66
C THR A 44 -2.46 2.24 13.73
N ASN A 45 -2.15 2.84 12.58
CA ASN A 45 -3.09 3.08 11.48
C ASN A 45 -4.37 3.84 11.88
N VAL A 46 -4.26 4.80 12.81
CA VAL A 46 -5.40 5.63 13.24
C VAL A 46 -5.77 6.59 12.11
N ASP A 47 -6.98 6.47 11.58
CA ASP A 47 -7.46 7.23 10.43
C ASP A 47 -7.76 8.71 10.76
N LEU A 48 -7.13 9.62 10.01
CA LEU A 48 -7.39 11.06 10.07
C LEU A 48 -8.09 11.61 8.81
N SER A 49 -8.78 10.77 8.03
CA SER A 49 -9.42 11.15 6.76
C SER A 49 -10.62 12.10 6.88
N ASP A 50 -11.32 12.11 8.03
CA ASP A 50 -12.53 12.94 8.22
C ASP A 50 -12.17 14.43 8.39
N GLU A 51 -12.26 15.19 7.30
CA GLU A 51 -11.96 16.63 7.26
C GLU A 51 -12.77 17.45 8.28
N ARG A 52 -13.98 17.01 8.65
CA ARG A 52 -14.80 17.74 9.63
C ARG A 52 -14.20 17.64 11.04
N LYS A 53 -13.58 16.51 11.36
CA LYS A 53 -12.95 16.25 12.66
C LYS A 53 -11.52 16.80 12.72
N TRP A 54 -10.78 16.64 11.62
CA TRP A 54 -9.34 16.89 11.59
C TRP A 54 -8.92 18.11 10.77
N ARG A 55 -9.86 19.04 10.52
CA ARG A 55 -9.64 20.23 9.67
C ARG A 55 -8.36 20.99 10.00
N LEU A 56 -8.10 21.25 11.28
CA LEU A 56 -6.92 22.01 11.70
C LEU A 56 -5.62 21.24 11.40
N GLN A 57 -5.61 19.93 11.69
CA GLN A 57 -4.48 19.05 11.48
C GLN A 57 -4.18 18.91 9.97
N LEU A 58 -5.21 18.65 9.15
CA LEU A 58 -5.04 18.49 7.71
C LEU A 58 -4.65 19.80 7.01
N ASN A 59 -5.20 20.94 7.45
CA ASN A 59 -4.81 22.25 6.93
C ASN A 59 -3.33 22.56 7.20
N GLU A 60 -2.77 22.14 8.33
CA GLU A 60 -1.35 22.36 8.65
C GLU A 60 -0.43 21.67 7.63
N LEU A 61 -0.81 20.48 7.15
CA LEU A 61 -0.04 19.72 6.16
C LEU A 61 -0.03 20.36 4.76
N THR A 62 -0.94 21.29 4.48
CA THR A 62 -0.93 22.04 3.21
C THR A 62 0.28 22.97 3.08
N LYS A 63 0.96 23.29 4.20
CA LYS A 63 2.19 24.08 4.21
C LYS A 63 3.40 23.32 3.68
N LEU A 64 3.33 21.98 3.60
CA LEU A 64 4.41 21.16 3.08
C LEU A 64 4.69 21.46 1.59
N PRO A 65 5.91 21.16 1.10
CA PRO A 65 6.22 21.21 -0.33
C PRO A 65 5.28 20.31 -1.14
N VAL A 66 4.94 20.73 -2.36
CA VAL A 66 3.92 20.07 -3.21
C VAL A 66 4.17 18.57 -3.43
N PHE A 67 5.43 18.14 -3.53
CA PHE A 67 5.80 16.75 -3.79
C PHE A 67 5.61 15.83 -2.57
N THR A 68 5.42 16.37 -1.37
CA THR A 68 5.16 15.60 -0.13
C THR A 68 3.72 15.70 0.35
N ARG A 69 2.88 16.55 -0.26
CA ARG A 69 1.48 16.74 0.17
C ARG A 69 0.64 15.48 -0.07
N VAL A 70 -0.31 15.26 0.82
CA VAL A 70 -1.34 14.19 0.73
C VAL A 70 -2.08 14.28 -0.60
N VAL A 71 -2.49 15.50 -1.00
CA VAL A 71 -3.19 15.77 -2.26
C VAL A 71 -2.40 16.79 -3.08
N SER A 72 -2.13 16.44 -4.34
CA SER A 72 -1.42 17.30 -5.29
C SER A 72 -1.66 16.83 -6.73
N ALA A 73 -1.70 17.76 -7.69
CA ALA A 73 -1.77 17.41 -9.11
C ALA A 73 -0.56 16.57 -9.58
N ALA A 74 0.58 16.69 -8.89
CA ALA A 74 1.81 15.94 -9.15
C ALA A 74 1.91 14.61 -8.40
N ASN A 75 0.86 14.21 -7.67
CA ASN A 75 0.79 12.93 -6.95
C ASN A 75 -0.19 11.99 -7.65
N MET A 76 0.30 10.86 -8.17
CA MET A 76 -0.53 9.82 -8.81
C MET A 76 -1.69 9.36 -7.93
N LEU A 77 -1.50 9.26 -6.61
CA LEU A 77 -2.56 8.82 -5.70
C LEU A 77 -3.73 9.79 -5.61
N SER A 78 -3.53 11.07 -5.97
CA SER A 78 -4.61 12.05 -6.11
C SER A 78 -5.47 11.82 -7.35
N HIS A 79 -4.98 11.04 -8.33
CA HIS A 79 -5.69 10.69 -9.56
C HIS A 79 -6.45 9.35 -9.47
N VAL A 80 -6.39 8.64 -8.33
CA VAL A 80 -7.19 7.42 -8.10
C VAL A 80 -8.70 7.70 -8.12
N GLY A 81 -9.11 8.91 -7.71
CA GLY A 81 -10.51 9.35 -7.74
C GLY A 81 -11.37 8.83 -6.58
N HIS A 82 -10.81 8.05 -5.65
CA HIS A 82 -11.48 7.65 -4.41
C HIS A 82 -10.46 7.50 -3.27
N VAL A 83 -10.96 7.39 -2.04
CA VAL A 83 -10.12 7.28 -0.84
C VAL A 83 -9.50 5.87 -0.75
N ILE A 84 -8.18 5.85 -0.53
CA ILE A 84 -7.41 4.69 -0.08
C ILE A 84 -6.85 5.06 1.29
N LEU A 85 -7.47 4.51 2.35
CA LEU A 85 -7.11 4.84 3.72
C LEU A 85 -5.63 4.57 4.00
N GLY A 86 -4.93 5.56 4.58
CA GLY A 86 -3.51 5.51 4.86
C GLY A 86 -2.56 5.77 3.69
N MET A 87 -3.05 5.74 2.45
CA MET A 87 -2.24 6.09 1.28
C MET A 87 -2.48 7.53 0.84
N ASN A 88 -3.69 7.86 0.39
CA ASN A 88 -4.07 9.23 -0.01
C ASN A 88 -4.83 9.98 1.09
N THR A 89 -4.75 9.47 2.31
CA THR A 89 -5.24 10.06 3.56
C THR A 89 -4.21 9.82 4.65
N VAL A 90 -4.25 10.64 5.70
CA VAL A 90 -3.24 10.60 6.76
C VAL A 90 -3.57 9.51 7.79
N GLN A 91 -2.57 8.74 8.18
CA GLN A 91 -2.62 7.85 9.34
C GLN A 91 -1.76 8.38 10.48
N LEU A 92 -2.25 8.21 11.71
CA LEU A 92 -1.55 8.52 12.96
C LEU A 92 -1.11 7.22 13.64
N TYR A 93 0.10 7.26 14.21
CA TYR A 93 0.72 6.21 14.99
C TYR A 93 1.03 6.76 16.38
N MET A 94 0.57 6.10 17.43
CA MET A 94 0.79 6.47 18.83
C MET A 94 1.66 5.43 19.51
N LYS A 95 2.93 5.77 19.74
CA LYS A 95 3.99 4.82 20.08
C LYS A 95 4.43 4.97 21.53
N VAL A 96 4.80 3.82 22.11
CA VAL A 96 5.54 3.73 23.37
C VAL A 96 6.94 3.17 23.07
N PRO A 97 7.91 3.31 23.99
CA PRO A 97 9.17 2.59 23.90
C PRO A 97 8.97 1.12 23.55
N GLY A 98 9.55 0.65 22.44
CA GLY A 98 9.37 -0.73 22.02
C GLY A 98 8.44 -0.94 20.83
N SER A 99 7.57 0.01 20.51
CA SER A 99 6.63 -0.10 19.38
C SER A 99 7.39 -0.30 18.07
N ARG A 100 6.98 -1.31 17.28
CA ARG A 100 7.60 -1.70 16.02
C ARG A 100 6.59 -1.66 14.89
N THR A 101 7.00 -1.10 13.77
CA THR A 101 6.44 -1.43 12.46
C THR A 101 7.41 -2.44 11.83
N PRO A 102 6.97 -3.69 11.58
CA PRO A 102 7.84 -4.73 11.04
C PRO A 102 8.31 -4.40 9.61
N GLY A 103 9.19 -5.23 9.08
CA GLY A 103 9.71 -5.08 7.74
C GLY A 103 8.63 -5.19 6.68
N HIS A 104 8.65 -4.27 5.73
CA HIS A 104 7.75 -4.24 4.59
C HIS A 104 8.30 -3.34 3.47
N GLN A 105 7.68 -3.44 2.30
CA GLN A 105 7.66 -2.36 1.31
C GLN A 105 6.27 -1.74 1.30
N GLU A 106 6.18 -0.47 0.94
CA GLU A 106 4.90 0.21 0.79
C GLU A 106 3.98 -0.50 -0.21
N ASN A 107 2.68 -0.33 -0.02
CA ASN A 107 1.66 -0.86 -0.92
C ASN A 107 1.90 -0.39 -2.35
N ASN A 108 1.94 -1.34 -3.29
CA ASN A 108 2.29 -1.09 -4.70
C ASN A 108 3.58 -0.25 -4.87
N ASN A 109 4.55 -0.38 -3.95
CA ASN A 109 5.85 0.33 -3.98
C ASN A 109 5.75 1.86 -4.09
N PHE A 110 4.65 2.48 -3.66
CA PHE A 110 4.56 3.94 -3.59
C PHE A 110 5.56 4.53 -2.60
N CYS A 111 6.02 5.76 -2.82
CA CYS A 111 6.79 6.48 -1.81
C CYS A 111 5.93 6.72 -0.55
N SER A 112 6.60 6.92 0.58
CA SER A 112 5.95 7.23 1.86
C SER A 112 6.57 8.46 2.49
N ILE A 113 5.71 9.28 3.10
CA ILE A 113 6.07 10.42 3.92
C ILE A 113 5.78 10.05 5.37
N ASN A 114 6.76 10.23 6.25
CA ASN A 114 6.56 10.09 7.67
C ASN A 114 7.11 11.30 8.42
N ILE A 115 6.31 11.88 9.32
CA ILE A 115 6.75 12.98 10.20
C ILE A 115 6.64 12.52 11.64
N ASN A 116 7.74 12.63 12.38
CA ASN A 116 7.74 12.39 13.82
C ASN A 116 7.23 13.63 14.56
N ILE A 117 6.13 13.50 15.27
CA ILE A 117 5.54 14.56 16.10
C ILE A 117 6.32 14.73 17.42
N GLY A 118 6.98 13.67 17.88
CA GLY A 118 7.71 13.64 19.14
C GLY A 118 6.83 13.32 20.37
N PRO A 119 7.36 13.51 21.59
CA PRO A 119 8.68 14.06 21.89
C PRO A 119 9.85 13.07 21.73
N GLY A 120 9.56 11.77 21.60
CA GLY A 120 10.58 10.73 21.43
C GLY A 120 11.12 10.60 20.01
N ASP A 121 12.21 9.86 19.89
CA ASP A 121 12.86 9.53 18.63
C ASP A 121 12.37 8.19 18.07
N CYS A 122 12.31 8.10 16.73
CA CYS A 122 12.18 6.84 16.01
C CYS A 122 13.53 6.42 15.43
N GLU A 123 13.82 5.13 15.44
CA GLU A 123 14.95 4.54 14.73
C GLU A 123 14.45 3.81 13.48
N TRP A 124 15.07 4.14 12.36
CA TRP A 124 14.73 3.64 11.04
C TRP A 124 15.84 2.73 10.53
N PHE A 125 15.40 1.71 9.81
CA PHE A 125 16.25 0.80 9.07
C PHE A 125 15.66 0.67 7.66
N ALA A 126 16.51 0.78 6.65
CA ALA A 126 16.08 0.78 5.27
C ALA A 126 17.09 0.05 4.39
N VAL A 127 16.57 -0.67 3.40
CA VAL A 127 17.34 -1.39 2.39
C VAL A 127 16.86 -0.92 1.01
N PRO A 128 17.77 -0.65 0.05
CA PRO A 128 17.39 -0.29 -1.31
C PRO A 128 16.47 -1.32 -1.95
N ASP A 129 15.56 -0.86 -2.80
CA ASP A 129 14.59 -1.72 -3.49
C ASP A 129 15.25 -2.87 -4.23
N ALA A 130 16.41 -2.66 -4.85
CA ALA A 130 17.15 -3.71 -5.59
C ALA A 130 17.43 -4.99 -4.77
N TYR A 131 17.43 -4.94 -3.44
CA TYR A 131 17.69 -6.09 -2.57
C TYR A 131 16.43 -6.75 -2.00
N TRP A 132 15.23 -6.31 -2.40
CA TRP A 132 13.97 -6.85 -1.87
C TRP A 132 13.85 -8.37 -2.05
N GLY A 133 14.33 -8.91 -3.18
CA GLY A 133 14.36 -10.35 -3.43
C GLY A 133 15.31 -11.12 -2.51
N GLY A 134 16.43 -10.52 -2.09
CA GLY A 134 17.32 -11.11 -1.09
C GLY A 134 16.68 -11.16 0.29
N ILE A 135 15.92 -10.13 0.67
CA ILE A 135 15.16 -10.12 1.91
C ILE A 135 14.02 -11.14 1.87
N GLN A 136 13.30 -11.24 0.75
CA GLN A 136 12.27 -12.26 0.55
C GLN A 136 12.84 -13.67 0.74
N GLN A 137 14.01 -13.99 0.16
CA GLN A 137 14.68 -15.29 0.37
C GLN A 137 15.01 -15.55 1.84
N LEU A 138 15.40 -14.52 2.60
CA LEU A 138 15.61 -14.64 4.05
C LEU A 138 14.30 -14.91 4.80
N CYS A 139 13.19 -14.27 4.42
CA CYS A 139 11.88 -14.57 4.98
C CYS A 139 11.48 -16.03 4.72
N GLU A 140 11.62 -16.51 3.47
CA GLU A 140 11.30 -17.89 3.09
C GLU A 140 12.16 -18.92 3.82
N LYS A 141 13.47 -18.67 3.94
CA LYS A 141 14.40 -19.52 4.71
C LYS A 141 13.97 -19.67 6.17
N ASN A 142 13.29 -18.67 6.72
CA ASN A 142 12.77 -18.67 8.08
C ASN A 142 11.29 -19.08 8.17
N ASN A 143 10.69 -19.58 7.07
CA ASN A 143 9.28 -19.95 6.96
C ASN A 143 8.32 -18.79 7.30
N ILE A 144 8.67 -17.56 6.88
CA ILE A 144 7.84 -16.37 7.04
C ILE A 144 7.47 -15.86 5.65
N ASP A 145 6.19 -15.57 5.43
CA ASP A 145 5.73 -14.96 4.18
C ASP A 145 6.19 -13.50 4.10
N TYR A 146 6.77 -13.10 2.96
CA TYR A 146 7.31 -11.76 2.78
C TYR A 146 6.23 -10.66 2.76
N LEU A 147 5.05 -10.94 2.18
CA LEU A 147 3.97 -9.97 1.98
C LEU A 147 2.93 -9.99 3.12
N HIS A 148 2.59 -11.18 3.62
CA HIS A 148 1.56 -11.39 4.65
C HIS A 148 2.14 -11.49 6.07
N GLY A 149 3.43 -11.80 6.18
CA GLY A 149 4.08 -12.07 7.45
C GLY A 149 4.49 -10.79 8.19
N SER A 150 4.68 -10.92 9.50
CA SER A 150 5.32 -9.90 10.34
C SER A 150 6.73 -10.35 10.66
N TRP A 151 7.72 -9.74 10.01
CA TRP A 151 9.13 -10.09 10.15
C TRP A 151 9.98 -8.91 10.63
N TRP A 152 11.04 -9.21 11.37
CA TRP A 152 12.03 -8.24 11.82
C TRP A 152 13.43 -8.75 11.45
N PRO A 153 14.12 -8.11 10.49
CA PRO A 153 15.40 -8.62 10.01
C PRO A 153 16.46 -8.72 11.11
N VAL A 154 17.26 -9.79 11.04
CA VAL A 154 18.47 -9.95 11.84
C VAL A 154 19.61 -9.29 11.08
N MET A 155 20.24 -8.27 11.69
CA MET A 155 21.30 -7.48 11.03
C MET A 155 22.48 -8.33 10.56
N GLU A 156 22.82 -9.38 11.31
CA GLU A 156 23.88 -10.33 10.97
C GLU A 156 23.55 -11.13 9.70
N ASP A 157 22.30 -11.55 9.52
CA ASP A 157 21.87 -12.26 8.32
C ASP A 157 21.93 -11.36 7.08
N LEU A 158 21.54 -10.09 7.22
CA LEU A 158 21.66 -9.10 6.16
C LEU A 158 23.13 -8.84 5.79
N TYR A 159 24.00 -8.73 6.80
CA TYR A 159 25.44 -8.57 6.59
C TYR A 159 26.04 -9.76 5.86
N ASN A 160 25.74 -10.99 6.30
CA ASN A 160 26.20 -12.23 5.66
C ASN A 160 25.66 -12.40 4.24
N ALA A 161 24.48 -11.85 3.94
CA ALA A 161 23.90 -11.80 2.61
C ALA A 161 24.41 -10.63 1.74
N ASN A 162 25.34 -9.81 2.23
CA ASN A 162 25.84 -8.59 1.57
C ASN A 162 24.72 -7.59 1.21
N ILE A 163 23.70 -7.50 2.05
CA ILE A 163 22.58 -6.57 1.88
C ILE A 163 22.88 -5.28 2.67
N PRO A 164 23.04 -4.12 2.00
CA PRO A 164 23.35 -2.86 2.68
C PRO A 164 22.14 -2.35 3.45
N VAL A 165 22.37 -1.83 4.66
CA VAL A 165 21.33 -1.27 5.53
C VAL A 165 21.66 0.17 5.88
N TYR A 166 20.75 1.08 5.54
CA TYR A 166 20.72 2.44 6.08
C TYR A 166 20.07 2.39 7.46
N ARG A 167 20.73 2.96 8.46
CA ARG A 167 20.22 3.06 9.83
C ARG A 167 20.37 4.48 10.33
N PHE A 168 19.29 5.09 10.79
CA PHE A 168 19.31 6.48 11.24
C PHE A 168 18.21 6.77 12.27
N ILE A 169 18.32 7.93 12.93
CA ILE A 169 17.36 8.42 13.91
C ILE A 169 16.54 9.55 13.29
N GLN A 170 15.22 9.46 13.46
CA GLN A 170 14.26 10.51 13.13
C GLN A 170 13.81 11.19 14.42
N ARG A 171 14.24 12.43 14.64
CA ARG A 171 13.89 13.26 15.78
C ARG A 171 12.53 13.94 15.59
N PRO A 172 11.93 14.51 16.64
CA PRO A 172 10.72 15.32 16.50
C PRO A 172 10.90 16.44 15.46
N GLY A 173 9.94 16.56 14.55
CA GLY A 173 9.96 17.51 13.42
C GLY A 173 10.66 16.97 12.16
N ASP A 174 11.46 15.91 12.25
CA ASP A 174 12.11 15.33 11.08
C ASP A 174 11.09 14.62 10.17
N LEU A 175 11.20 14.88 8.87
CA LEU A 175 10.45 14.19 7.82
C LEU A 175 11.33 13.13 7.17
N VAL A 176 10.82 11.89 7.11
CA VAL A 176 11.43 10.79 6.37
C VAL A 176 10.69 10.59 5.06
N TRP A 177 11.44 10.64 3.96
CA TRP A 177 11.00 10.23 2.63
C TRP A 177 11.47 8.80 2.37
N VAL A 178 10.53 7.86 2.30
CA VAL A 178 10.81 6.49 1.87
C VAL A 178 10.59 6.43 0.37
N ASN A 179 11.67 6.21 -0.39
CA ASN A 179 11.61 6.19 -1.84
C ASN A 179 10.92 4.91 -2.37
N ALA A 180 10.43 4.95 -3.61
CA ALA A 180 9.68 3.86 -4.21
C ALA A 180 10.41 2.52 -4.10
N GLY A 181 9.70 1.53 -3.58
CA GLY A 181 10.18 0.16 -3.38
C GLY A 181 11.18 -0.04 -2.24
N CYS A 182 11.54 0.98 -1.46
CA CYS A 182 12.47 0.80 -0.35
C CYS A 182 11.88 -0.13 0.72
N VAL A 183 12.63 -1.16 1.07
CA VAL A 183 12.28 -2.09 2.15
C VAL A 183 12.69 -1.45 3.46
N HIS A 184 11.80 -1.37 4.44
CA HIS A 184 12.11 -0.68 5.68
C HIS A 184 11.35 -1.22 6.89
N TRP A 185 11.88 -0.95 8.08
CA TRP A 185 11.27 -1.25 9.37
C TRP A 185 11.62 -0.17 10.38
N VAL A 186 10.75 0.02 11.38
CA VAL A 186 10.82 1.18 12.28
C VAL A 186 10.60 0.75 13.72
N TYR A 187 11.33 1.39 14.64
CA TYR A 187 11.24 1.14 16.06
C TYR A 187 11.23 2.44 16.86
N SER A 188 10.30 2.59 17.81
CA SER A 188 10.29 3.70 18.75
C SER A 188 11.30 3.46 19.87
N ARG A 189 12.33 4.32 19.98
CA ARG A 189 13.45 4.08 20.89
C ARG A 189 13.07 4.25 22.34
N GLY A 190 13.11 3.19 23.12
CA GLY A 190 13.14 3.31 24.58
C GLY A 190 14.47 3.82 25.11
N ASN A 191 14.46 4.36 26.33
CA ASN A 191 15.67 4.47 27.14
C ASN A 191 16.21 3.06 27.37
N ILE A 192 17.17 2.64 26.55
CA ILE A 192 17.99 1.49 26.85
C ILE A 192 18.97 1.99 27.90
N ASN A 193 18.73 1.63 29.17
CA ASN A 193 19.80 1.63 30.16
C ASN A 193 20.84 0.60 29.68
N ILE A 194 21.81 1.01 28.86
CA ILE A 194 23.05 0.24 28.68
C ILE A 194 23.79 0.40 30.01
N LEU A 195 23.39 -0.40 30.99
CA LEU A 195 24.09 -0.55 32.25
C LEU A 195 24.85 -1.87 32.20
N GLN A 196 25.90 -1.88 31.36
CA GLN A 196 27.14 -2.60 31.62
C GLN A 196 28.16 -2.20 30.55
N PHE A 197 29.34 -1.75 31.01
CA PHE A 197 30.47 -1.21 30.24
C PHE A 197 30.37 0.25 29.82
N VAL A 198 30.64 1.12 30.80
CA VAL A 198 31.58 2.27 30.78
C VAL A 198 31.10 3.24 31.85
N VAL A 199 31.78 3.18 33.00
CA VAL A 199 31.74 4.25 34.00
C VAL A 199 32.52 5.40 33.39
N LEU A 200 31.85 6.38 32.80
CA LEU A 200 32.22 7.81 32.78
C LEU A 200 31.14 8.57 31.99
N PHE A 201 30.56 9.61 32.61
CA PHE A 201 29.56 10.55 32.07
C PHE A 201 28.15 10.01 31.74
N LYS A 202 27.27 10.03 32.75
CA LYS A 202 25.81 10.10 32.54
C LYS A 202 25.43 11.51 32.03
N LEU A 203 25.53 11.74 30.72
CA LEU A 203 24.62 12.69 30.07
C LEU A 203 23.33 11.93 29.74
N ASN A 204 22.32 12.08 30.60
CA ASN A 204 20.96 11.65 30.29
C ASN A 204 20.37 12.57 29.19
N VAL A 205 20.80 12.39 27.94
CA VAL A 205 20.04 12.86 26.77
C VAL A 205 19.30 11.65 26.21
N GLY A 206 18.48 11.02 27.04
CA GLY A 206 17.62 9.92 26.64
C GLY A 206 16.26 10.48 26.27
N THR A 207 15.99 10.64 24.97
CA THR A 207 14.64 11.00 24.50
C THR A 207 13.67 9.93 24.99
N THR A 208 12.62 10.36 25.68
CA THR A 208 11.51 9.50 26.12
C THR A 208 10.89 8.86 24.87
N GLY A 209 11.04 7.54 24.66
CA GLY A 209 10.56 6.81 23.48
C GLY A 209 9.06 6.80 23.19
N TRP A 210 8.30 7.67 23.85
CA TRP A 210 6.92 7.96 23.53
C TRP A 210 6.92 9.02 22.43
N CYS A 211 6.33 8.67 21.30
CA CYS A 211 6.16 9.61 20.21
C CYS A 211 4.90 9.30 19.44
N ASN A 212 4.42 10.30 18.70
CA ASN A 212 3.46 10.06 17.64
C ASN A 212 4.15 10.25 16.30
N ASN A 213 3.70 9.53 15.27
CA ASN A 213 4.05 9.81 13.89
C ASN A 213 2.78 9.98 13.08
N ILE A 214 2.85 10.80 12.04
CA ILE A 214 1.86 10.79 10.97
C ILE A 214 2.53 10.31 9.68
N ALA A 215 1.79 9.56 8.87
CA ALA A 215 2.28 9.09 7.58
C ALA A 215 1.17 9.01 6.53
N TRP A 216 1.59 9.06 5.27
CA TRP A 216 0.77 8.81 4.08
C TRP A 216 1.70 8.48 2.91
N ASN A 217 1.13 8.01 1.81
CA ASN A 217 1.88 7.73 0.59
C ASN A 217 1.78 8.86 -0.44
N VAL A 218 2.80 8.95 -1.28
CA VAL A 218 2.80 9.81 -2.46
C VAL A 218 3.34 9.03 -3.65
N GLY A 219 2.81 9.30 -4.84
CA GLY A 219 3.27 8.73 -6.10
C GLY A 219 3.81 9.80 -7.02
N PRO A 220 5.11 10.13 -6.97
CA PRO A 220 5.71 11.08 -7.90
C PRO A 220 5.48 10.64 -9.35
N LEU A 221 5.15 11.60 -10.23
CA LEU A 221 5.00 11.38 -11.67
C LEU A 221 6.35 11.14 -12.35
N THR A 222 6.93 9.96 -12.10
CA THR A 222 8.23 9.54 -12.65
C THR A 222 8.13 8.13 -13.20
N ALA A 223 8.91 7.83 -14.24
CA ALA A 223 8.97 6.49 -14.83
C ALA A 223 9.35 5.42 -13.78
N ARG A 224 10.28 5.73 -12.86
CA ARG A 224 10.71 4.80 -11.81
C ARG A 224 9.57 4.44 -10.86
N GLN A 225 8.84 5.43 -10.35
CA GLN A 225 7.72 5.17 -9.44
C GLN A 225 6.64 4.33 -10.11
N TYR A 226 6.27 4.66 -11.36
CA TYR A 226 5.24 3.92 -12.09
C TYR A 226 5.67 2.48 -12.43
N SER A 227 6.93 2.28 -12.87
CA SER A 227 7.49 0.95 -13.15
C SER A 227 7.40 0.04 -11.94
N LEU A 228 7.94 0.48 -10.79
CA LEU A 228 7.94 -0.31 -9.55
C LEU A 228 6.51 -0.60 -9.03
N ALA A 229 5.57 0.30 -9.29
CA ALA A 229 4.18 0.11 -8.90
C ALA A 229 3.45 -0.92 -9.76
N ILE A 230 3.66 -0.90 -11.08
CA ILE A 230 3.14 -1.93 -12.00
C ILE A 230 3.81 -3.29 -11.76
N GLU A 231 5.13 -3.32 -11.54
CA GLU A 231 5.85 -4.55 -11.21
C GLU A 231 5.31 -5.21 -9.94
N ARG A 232 5.13 -4.43 -8.87
CA ARG A 232 4.49 -4.93 -7.64
C ARG A 232 3.04 -5.35 -7.88
N TYR A 233 2.30 -4.60 -8.69
CA TYR A 233 0.92 -4.93 -9.01
C TYR A 233 0.80 -6.30 -9.69
N GLU A 234 1.66 -6.60 -10.67
CA GLU A 234 1.70 -7.92 -11.33
C GLU A 234 2.24 -9.02 -10.41
N TRP A 235 3.28 -8.74 -9.61
CA TRP A 235 3.78 -9.69 -8.61
C TRP A 235 2.72 -10.07 -7.59
N ASN A 236 1.95 -9.09 -7.10
CA ASN A 236 0.85 -9.31 -6.18
C ASN A 236 -0.20 -10.25 -6.77
N LYS A 237 -0.51 -10.16 -8.08
CA LYS A 237 -1.43 -11.12 -8.73
C LYS A 237 -0.91 -12.55 -8.65
N LEU A 238 0.40 -12.73 -8.88
CA LEU A 238 1.05 -14.04 -8.81
C LEU A 238 1.06 -14.60 -7.39
N GLN A 239 1.20 -13.73 -6.39
CA GLN A 239 1.22 -14.10 -4.97
C GLN A 239 -0.17 -14.14 -4.31
N HIS A 240 -1.25 -13.96 -5.09
CA HIS A 240 -2.62 -13.85 -4.55
C HIS A 240 -2.77 -12.77 -3.45
N PHE A 241 -2.00 -11.68 -3.57
CA PHE A 241 -2.03 -10.55 -2.66
C PHE A 241 -2.84 -9.41 -3.28
N LYS A 242 -3.74 -8.78 -2.52
CA LYS A 242 -4.54 -7.65 -3.01
C LYS A 242 -3.69 -6.41 -3.22
N SER A 243 -3.68 -5.89 -4.44
CA SER A 243 -3.15 -4.54 -4.71
C SER A 243 -4.18 -3.49 -4.32
N ILE A 244 -3.95 -2.78 -3.22
CA ILE A 244 -4.88 -1.73 -2.76
C ILE A 244 -4.86 -0.48 -3.66
N VAL A 245 -3.78 -0.28 -4.44
CA VAL A 245 -3.79 0.71 -5.52
C VAL A 245 -4.27 0.03 -6.80
N PRO A 246 -5.43 0.43 -7.35
CA PRO A 246 -5.98 -0.14 -8.58
C PRO A 246 -5.21 0.42 -9.77
N MET A 247 -4.07 -0.19 -10.09
CA MET A 247 -3.12 0.37 -11.05
C MET A 247 -3.69 0.51 -12.45
N VAL A 248 -4.62 -0.37 -12.87
CA VAL A 248 -5.27 -0.20 -14.18
C VAL A 248 -6.15 1.04 -14.14
N HIS A 249 -7.06 1.13 -13.17
CA HIS A 249 -7.93 2.29 -12.99
C HIS A 249 -7.14 3.61 -12.90
N LEU A 250 -6.09 3.63 -12.07
CA LEU A 250 -5.21 4.78 -11.91
C LEU A 250 -4.56 5.17 -13.25
N SER A 251 -4.06 4.21 -14.02
CA SER A 251 -3.42 4.50 -15.32
C SER A 251 -4.36 5.17 -16.31
N TRP A 252 -5.61 4.71 -16.37
CA TRP A 252 -6.65 5.34 -17.20
C TRP A 252 -6.98 6.76 -16.72
N ASN A 253 -7.00 7.02 -15.41
CA ASN A 253 -7.20 8.39 -14.90
C ASN A 253 -6.00 9.29 -15.15
N LEU A 254 -4.77 8.79 -15.04
CA LEU A 254 -3.59 9.56 -15.41
C LEU A 254 -3.67 9.97 -16.88
N ALA A 255 -4.03 9.04 -17.77
CA ALA A 255 -4.19 9.34 -19.19
C ALA A 255 -5.24 10.43 -19.49
N ARG A 256 -6.31 10.50 -18.68
CA ARG A 256 -7.35 11.54 -18.77
C ARG A 256 -6.91 12.89 -18.20
N ASN A 257 -6.15 12.88 -17.10
CA ASN A 257 -6.01 14.06 -16.25
C ASN A 257 -4.67 14.78 -16.39
N ILE A 258 -3.63 14.12 -16.90
CA ILE A 258 -2.27 14.68 -16.92
C ILE A 258 -1.65 14.72 -18.31
N LYS A 259 -0.82 15.74 -18.54
CA LYS A 259 0.07 15.82 -19.69
C LYS A 259 1.45 15.31 -19.27
N VAL A 260 1.92 14.23 -19.90
CA VAL A 260 3.22 13.62 -19.58
C VAL A 260 4.25 14.07 -20.60
N SER A 261 5.35 14.66 -20.12
CA SER A 261 6.48 15.08 -20.97
C SER A 261 7.68 14.13 -20.88
N ASP A 262 7.75 13.31 -19.84
CA ASP A 262 8.77 12.25 -19.70
C ASP A 262 8.42 11.08 -20.63
N SER A 263 9.27 10.82 -21.62
CA SER A 263 9.02 9.81 -22.65
C SER A 263 8.85 8.40 -22.07
N LYS A 264 9.68 8.04 -21.07
CA LYS A 264 9.65 6.70 -20.48
C LYS A 264 8.38 6.47 -19.66
N LEU A 265 7.95 7.46 -18.88
CA LEU A 265 6.68 7.41 -18.15
C LEU A 265 5.50 7.34 -19.12
N PHE A 266 5.53 8.15 -20.18
CA PHE A 266 4.50 8.12 -21.22
C PHE A 266 4.38 6.72 -21.83
N GLU A 267 5.51 6.12 -22.26
CA GLU A 267 5.53 4.77 -22.84
C GLU A 267 4.98 3.72 -21.87
N LEU A 268 5.38 3.76 -20.58
CA LEU A 268 4.90 2.82 -19.57
C LEU A 268 3.38 2.91 -19.38
N ILE A 269 2.84 4.13 -19.23
CA ILE A 269 1.40 4.34 -19.09
C ILE A 269 0.69 3.91 -20.38
N LYS A 270 1.15 4.37 -21.55
CA LYS A 270 0.56 4.06 -22.85
C LYS A 270 0.51 2.55 -23.11
N ASN A 271 1.56 1.82 -22.75
CA ASN A 271 1.60 0.36 -22.83
C ASN A 271 0.59 -0.29 -21.89
N CYS A 272 0.44 0.18 -20.65
CA CYS A 272 -0.60 -0.31 -19.74
C CYS A 272 -2.02 -0.11 -20.33
N LEU A 273 -2.30 1.07 -20.88
CA LEU A 273 -3.58 1.35 -21.56
C LEU A 273 -3.80 0.41 -22.75
N LEU A 274 -2.79 0.19 -23.59
CA LEU A 274 -2.89 -0.72 -24.74
C LEU A 274 -3.23 -2.15 -24.31
N GLN A 275 -2.51 -2.69 -23.32
CA GLN A 275 -2.73 -4.06 -22.85
C GLN A 275 -4.11 -4.22 -22.21
N THR A 276 -4.54 -3.24 -21.42
CA THR A 276 -5.84 -3.27 -20.73
C THR A 276 -7.01 -3.04 -21.69
N LEU A 277 -6.85 -2.18 -22.71
CA LEU A 277 -7.81 -2.01 -23.80
C LEU A 277 -7.98 -3.31 -24.60
N ARG A 278 -6.88 -3.98 -24.95
CA ARG A 278 -6.93 -5.30 -25.61
C ARG A 278 -7.65 -6.33 -24.74
N HIS A 279 -7.41 -6.33 -23.44
CA HIS A 279 -8.10 -7.22 -22.50
C HIS A 279 -9.61 -6.96 -22.43
N VAL A 280 -10.02 -5.69 -22.41
CA VAL A 280 -11.44 -5.29 -22.47
C VAL A 280 -12.09 -5.77 -23.76
N ILE A 281 -11.46 -5.54 -24.92
CA ILE A 281 -11.98 -5.97 -26.23
C ILE A 281 -12.16 -7.49 -26.26
N ALA A 282 -11.12 -8.25 -25.90
CA ALA A 282 -11.18 -9.71 -25.88
C ALA A 282 -12.23 -10.24 -24.90
N THR A 283 -12.41 -9.56 -23.77
CA THR A 283 -13.43 -9.88 -22.77
C THR A 283 -14.84 -9.66 -23.33
N LEU A 284 -15.11 -8.51 -23.95
CA LEU A 284 -16.39 -8.21 -24.59
C LEU A 284 -16.72 -9.21 -25.70
N GLU A 285 -15.73 -9.56 -26.54
CA GLU A 285 -15.88 -10.58 -27.58
C GLU A 285 -16.23 -11.95 -26.98
N TYR A 286 -15.53 -12.36 -25.91
CA TYR A 286 -15.82 -13.61 -25.22
C TYR A 286 -17.24 -13.65 -24.63
N VAL A 287 -17.67 -12.57 -23.98
CA VAL A 287 -19.02 -12.47 -23.41
C VAL A 287 -20.08 -12.56 -24.50
N LYS A 288 -19.85 -11.88 -25.64
CA LYS A 288 -20.70 -11.96 -26.83
C LYS A 288 -20.78 -13.39 -27.39
N LEU A 289 -19.64 -14.10 -27.48
CA LEU A 289 -19.60 -15.51 -27.91
C LEU A 289 -20.37 -16.45 -26.97
N LYS A 290 -20.55 -16.07 -25.69
CA LYS A 290 -21.38 -16.81 -24.72
C LYS A 290 -22.85 -16.40 -24.73
N ASN A 291 -23.26 -15.51 -25.64
CA ASN A 291 -24.61 -14.95 -25.72
C ASN A 291 -25.08 -14.32 -24.40
N VAL A 292 -24.15 -13.72 -23.64
CA VAL A 292 -24.48 -12.96 -22.43
C VAL A 292 -24.54 -11.48 -22.77
N GLU A 293 -25.62 -10.82 -22.36
CA GLU A 293 -25.81 -9.38 -22.55
C GLU A 293 -24.84 -8.61 -21.65
N VAL A 294 -24.12 -7.64 -22.23
CA VAL A 294 -23.34 -6.65 -21.48
C VAL A 294 -24.18 -5.41 -21.32
N ARG A 295 -24.48 -5.03 -20.08
CA ARG A 295 -25.26 -3.82 -19.78
C ARG A 295 -24.33 -2.69 -19.40
N PHE A 296 -24.54 -1.53 -19.99
CA PHE A 296 -23.85 -0.33 -19.56
C PHE A 296 -24.34 0.07 -18.17
N HIS A 297 -23.44 0.05 -17.20
CA HIS A 297 -23.71 0.49 -15.82
C HIS A 297 -23.25 1.94 -15.63
N GLY A 298 -22.18 2.33 -16.31
CA GLY A 298 -21.48 3.58 -16.01
C GLY A 298 -20.70 3.48 -14.70
N ARG A 299 -20.13 4.60 -14.28
CA ARG A 299 -19.45 4.72 -12.99
C ARG A 299 -19.81 6.02 -12.30
N GLY A 300 -20.12 5.95 -11.02
CA GLY A 300 -20.43 7.11 -10.19
C GLY A 300 -19.21 7.99 -9.90
N LYS A 301 -19.47 9.26 -9.58
CA LYS A 301 -18.42 10.16 -9.09
C LYS A 301 -17.87 9.62 -7.77
N ASN A 302 -16.55 9.50 -7.69
CA ASN A 302 -15.82 8.97 -6.53
C ASN A 302 -16.15 7.52 -6.16
N GLU A 303 -16.71 6.74 -7.08
CA GLU A 303 -16.93 5.31 -6.87
C GLU A 303 -15.59 4.59 -6.68
N ALA A 304 -15.51 3.68 -5.69
CA ALA A 304 -14.30 2.90 -5.46
C ALA A 304 -14.02 1.95 -6.63
N SER A 305 -12.77 1.60 -6.86
CA SER A 305 -12.42 0.56 -7.84
C SER A 305 -12.90 -0.81 -7.37
N HIS A 306 -13.40 -1.62 -8.31
CA HIS A 306 -13.92 -2.95 -8.01
C HIS A 306 -12.82 -4.01 -7.96
N TYR A 307 -13.00 -4.97 -7.06
CA TYR A 307 -12.12 -6.11 -6.89
C TYR A 307 -12.94 -7.40 -6.90
N CYS A 308 -12.34 -8.47 -7.40
CA CYS A 308 -12.97 -9.78 -7.42
C CYS A 308 -13.19 -10.28 -5.99
N GLY A 309 -14.43 -10.61 -5.61
CA GLY A 309 -14.76 -11.12 -4.28
C GLY A 309 -14.22 -12.53 -3.97
N GLN A 310 -13.43 -13.13 -4.87
CA GLN A 310 -12.82 -14.45 -4.69
C GLN A 310 -11.30 -14.44 -4.66
N CYS A 311 -10.67 -13.67 -5.56
CA CYS A 311 -9.21 -13.64 -5.70
C CYS A 311 -8.61 -12.25 -5.49
N GLU A 312 -9.44 -11.26 -5.16
CA GLU A 312 -9.04 -9.88 -4.84
C GLU A 312 -8.26 -9.14 -5.93
N LEU A 313 -8.26 -9.67 -7.16
CA LEU A 313 -7.75 -8.95 -8.32
C LEU A 313 -8.64 -7.78 -8.66
N GLU A 314 -8.03 -6.66 -9.04
CA GLU A 314 -8.75 -5.51 -9.63
C GLU A 314 -9.56 -5.98 -10.86
N VAL A 315 -10.82 -5.59 -10.92
CA VAL A 315 -11.71 -5.86 -12.06
C VAL A 315 -12.03 -4.53 -12.70
N PHE A 316 -11.34 -4.25 -13.81
CA PHE A 316 -11.49 -2.99 -14.54
C PHE A 316 -12.49 -3.14 -15.69
N ASN A 317 -13.43 -2.19 -15.76
CA ASN A 317 -14.41 -1.99 -16.82
C ASN A 317 -15.51 -3.07 -16.94
N ILE A 318 -15.15 -4.34 -17.16
CA ILE A 318 -16.13 -5.42 -17.36
C ILE A 318 -16.30 -6.22 -16.07
N LEU A 319 -17.43 -6.01 -15.39
CA LEU A 319 -17.74 -6.61 -14.10
C LEU A 319 -18.65 -7.83 -14.29
N PHE A 320 -18.28 -8.96 -13.70
CA PHE A 320 -19.12 -10.17 -13.66
C PHE A 320 -19.83 -10.22 -12.31
N ILE A 321 -21.10 -9.85 -12.28
CA ILE A 321 -21.88 -9.77 -11.04
C ILE A 321 -22.69 -11.06 -10.86
N ARG A 322 -22.64 -11.63 -9.66
CA ARG A 322 -23.51 -12.72 -9.26
C ARG A 322 -24.04 -12.47 -7.86
N GLU A 323 -25.29 -12.83 -7.62
CA GLU A 323 -25.84 -12.80 -6.27
C GLU A 323 -25.28 -13.96 -5.44
N GLN A 324 -24.70 -13.63 -4.30
CA GLN A 324 -24.24 -14.58 -3.28
C GLN A 324 -24.72 -14.09 -1.92
N GLU A 325 -25.41 -14.95 -1.17
CA GLU A 325 -25.92 -14.63 0.18
C GLU A 325 -26.68 -13.28 0.25
N LYS A 326 -27.55 -13.03 -0.73
CA LYS A 326 -28.34 -11.78 -0.88
C LYS A 326 -27.50 -10.52 -1.09
N ARG A 327 -26.26 -10.65 -1.57
CA ARG A 327 -25.37 -9.54 -1.97
C ARG A 327 -24.92 -9.71 -3.40
N HIS A 328 -24.79 -8.60 -4.12
CA HIS A 328 -24.17 -8.59 -5.43
C HIS A 328 -22.65 -8.57 -5.27
N VAL A 329 -21.99 -9.62 -5.76
CA VAL A 329 -20.54 -9.79 -5.66
C VAL A 329 -19.92 -9.65 -7.05
N VAL A 330 -18.86 -8.84 -7.15
CA VAL A 330 -18.06 -8.67 -8.37
C VAL A 330 -17.09 -9.84 -8.50
N HIS A 331 -16.96 -10.38 -9.71
CA HIS A 331 -15.96 -11.38 -10.07
C HIS A 331 -15.12 -10.93 -11.25
N CYS A 332 -13.85 -11.34 -11.28
CA CYS A 332 -13.05 -11.26 -12.51
C CYS A 332 -13.47 -12.36 -13.50
N MET A 333 -13.13 -12.19 -14.77
CA MET A 333 -13.41 -13.17 -15.84
C MET A 333 -12.90 -14.58 -15.47
N GLY A 334 -11.69 -14.68 -14.91
CA GLY A 334 -11.10 -15.98 -14.54
C GLY A 334 -11.92 -16.74 -13.51
N CYS A 335 -12.36 -16.05 -12.45
CA CYS A 335 -13.21 -16.60 -11.40
C CYS A 335 -14.62 -16.92 -11.90
N ALA A 336 -15.23 -16.03 -12.70
CA ALA A 336 -16.54 -16.27 -13.30
C ALA A 336 -16.54 -17.52 -14.18
N ARG A 337 -15.53 -17.68 -15.04
CA ARG A 337 -15.37 -18.87 -15.90
C ARG A 337 -15.12 -20.16 -15.13
N LYS A 338 -14.35 -20.12 -14.03
CA LYS A 338 -14.11 -21.27 -13.16
C LYS A 338 -15.39 -21.76 -12.50
N GLN A 339 -16.28 -20.84 -12.09
CA GLN A 339 -17.57 -21.20 -11.52
C GLN A 339 -18.56 -21.69 -12.58
N THR A 340 -18.63 -20.99 -13.72
CA THR A 340 -19.61 -21.31 -14.77
C THR A 340 -19.01 -20.96 -16.13
N PRO A 341 -18.48 -21.96 -16.89
CA PRO A 341 -17.83 -21.71 -18.19
C PRO A 341 -18.72 -21.08 -19.27
N SER A 342 -20.04 -21.22 -19.15
CA SER A 342 -21.03 -20.56 -20.02
C SER A 342 -21.39 -19.15 -19.57
N LEU A 343 -20.87 -18.70 -18.41
CA LEU A 343 -21.26 -17.46 -17.73
C LEU A 343 -22.76 -17.41 -17.33
N SER A 344 -23.46 -18.54 -17.36
CA SER A 344 -24.87 -18.62 -16.93
C SER A 344 -25.02 -18.16 -15.47
N GLY A 345 -26.01 -17.31 -15.21
CA GLY A 345 -26.28 -16.73 -13.89
C GLY A 345 -25.39 -15.53 -13.51
N PHE A 346 -24.47 -15.10 -14.38
CA PHE A 346 -23.76 -13.83 -14.22
C PHE A 346 -24.46 -12.70 -14.99
N VAL A 347 -24.54 -11.53 -14.36
CA VAL A 347 -24.87 -10.27 -15.03
C VAL A 347 -23.55 -9.59 -15.39
N CYS A 348 -23.34 -9.29 -16.67
CA CYS A 348 -22.14 -8.57 -17.13
C CYS A 348 -22.42 -7.08 -17.22
N LEU A 349 -21.62 -6.27 -16.53
CA LEU A 349 -21.71 -4.81 -16.55
C LEU A 349 -20.48 -4.19 -17.19
N GLU A 350 -20.66 -3.12 -17.94
CA GLU A 350 -19.60 -2.27 -18.49
C GLU A 350 -19.64 -0.88 -17.81
N GLU A 351 -18.51 -0.44 -17.26
CA GLU A 351 -18.37 0.87 -16.59
C GLU A 351 -18.08 2.01 -17.57
N TYR A 352 -17.24 1.76 -18.58
CA TYR A 352 -16.81 2.71 -19.60
C TYR A 352 -17.03 2.09 -20.96
N ARG A 353 -17.69 2.82 -21.86
CA ARG A 353 -17.89 2.35 -23.23
C ARG A 353 -16.55 2.14 -23.90
N LEU A 354 -16.41 1.06 -24.68
CA LEU A 354 -15.20 0.82 -25.47
C LEU A 354 -14.77 2.04 -26.31
N SER A 355 -15.72 2.77 -26.91
CA SER A 355 -15.43 3.98 -27.67
C SER A 355 -14.81 5.10 -26.84
N GLU A 356 -15.19 5.24 -25.57
CA GLU A 356 -14.59 6.21 -24.65
C GLU A 356 -13.14 5.82 -24.33
N LEU A 357 -12.89 4.53 -24.06
CA LEU A 357 -11.54 4.04 -23.78
C LEU A 357 -10.62 4.22 -25.00
N MET A 358 -11.12 3.98 -26.21
CA MET A 358 -10.36 4.24 -27.44
C MET A 358 -10.03 5.73 -27.60
N GLN A 359 -10.99 6.63 -27.34
CA GLN A 359 -10.75 8.07 -27.39
C GLN A 359 -9.70 8.53 -26.38
N VAL A 360 -9.77 8.05 -25.13
CA VAL A 360 -8.76 8.36 -24.10
C VAL A 360 -7.39 7.83 -24.50
N TYR A 361 -7.33 6.60 -25.02
CA TYR A 361 -6.10 6.02 -25.52
C TYR A 361 -5.51 6.90 -26.63
N ASP A 362 -6.27 7.22 -27.67
CA ASP A 362 -5.78 8.01 -28.82
C ASP A 362 -5.35 9.42 -28.42
N ALA A 363 -6.11 10.06 -27.51
CA ALA A 363 -5.81 11.41 -27.02
C ALA A 363 -4.58 11.47 -26.11
N PHE A 364 -4.20 10.37 -25.45
CA PHE A 364 -3.02 10.32 -24.60
C PHE A 364 -1.75 10.26 -25.46
N VAL A 365 -1.19 11.43 -25.75
CA VAL A 365 0.03 11.63 -26.55
C VAL A 365 1.15 12.26 -25.71
N LEU A 366 2.40 12.05 -26.11
CA LEU A 366 3.55 12.67 -25.45
C LEU A 366 3.45 14.19 -25.55
N HIS A 367 3.53 14.87 -24.41
CA HIS A 367 3.48 16.33 -24.38
C HIS A 367 4.88 16.91 -24.61
N HIS A 368 5.00 17.72 -25.65
CA HIS A 368 6.20 18.52 -25.89
C HIS A 368 5.96 19.93 -25.34
N PRO A 369 6.59 20.32 -24.21
CA PRO A 369 6.50 21.69 -23.74
C PRO A 369 7.13 22.62 -24.79
N PRO A 370 6.60 23.85 -24.95
CA PRO A 370 7.19 24.82 -25.86
C PRO A 370 8.65 25.09 -25.47
N PRO A 371 9.55 25.35 -26.44
CA PRO A 371 10.93 25.73 -26.15
C PRO A 371 10.93 26.96 -25.23
N SER A 372 11.79 26.91 -24.21
CA SER A 372 11.90 27.92 -23.14
C SER A 372 12.43 29.24 -23.64
#